data_AF-A0A1B3PL39-F1
#
_entry.id   AF-A0A1B3PL39-F1
#
_cell.length_a   1.000
_cell.length_b   1.000
_cell.length_c   1.000
_cell.angle_alpha   90.00
_cell.angle_beta   90.00
_cell.angle_gamma   90.00
#
_symmetry.space_group_name_H-M   'P 1'
#
loop_
_entity.id
_entity.type
_entity.pdbx_description
1 polymer ?
#
loop_
_entity_poly.entity_id
_entity_poly.type
_entity_poly.pdbx_seq_one_letter_code
_entity_poly.pdbx_strand_id
1 'polypeptide(L)'
;MKNIAITQGDPAGIGPEIIAKCFRDVPDVMRGCFVVGDVPTLRRAAQLLAGPGAPDLPVARLDEPAQALHMPPRCVPVLQLAEIPGPQPWGQISAAAGQAAAACVTWAAQAALAGRIDAIVTAPLHKEALSAAGVEFPGHTELLQAQAAAHAGVGLDEMPVRMMLASDELRTVLVSIHMSLRDAIAAVTYDSVLQTLRITDAALRRSLGRRPRMAVAGLNPHAGEGGLFGREEIEVIAPAVAAARAEGMDVSGPLAPDTVFMRARSTPQRAGEFDAVVAMYHDQGLIPVKYLGVDKGVNVTLGLPLVRTSPDHGTAFDIAGQGKADPSSLTEAVRMARLLAG
;
A
#
# COMPACT_ATOMS: atom_id res chain seq x y z
N MET A 1 -18.38 2.46 -10.63
CA MET A 1 -16.95 2.67 -11.00
C MET A 1 -16.32 3.46 -9.88
N LYS A 2 -15.12 3.07 -9.43
CA LYS A 2 -14.43 3.72 -8.32
C LYS A 2 -13.56 4.86 -8.82
N ASN A 3 -13.47 5.93 -8.04
CA ASN A 3 -12.62 7.06 -8.28
C ASN A 3 -11.34 6.93 -7.44
N ILE A 4 -10.22 6.68 -8.09
CA ILE A 4 -8.94 6.34 -7.41
C ILE A 4 -7.92 7.44 -7.69
N ALA A 5 -7.43 8.06 -6.62
CA ALA A 5 -6.34 9.03 -6.73
C ALA A 5 -4.99 8.31 -6.75
N ILE A 6 -4.17 8.60 -7.75
CA ILE A 6 -2.78 8.17 -7.83
C ILE A 6 -1.91 9.38 -7.50
N THR A 7 -1.18 9.36 -6.38
CA THR A 7 -0.25 10.46 -6.10
C THR A 7 0.98 10.32 -6.99
N GLN A 8 1.44 11.41 -7.62
CA GLN A 8 2.56 11.34 -8.57
C GLN A 8 3.89 10.85 -7.96
N GLY A 9 4.01 10.90 -6.62
CA GLY A 9 5.22 10.56 -5.90
C GLY A 9 6.26 11.68 -5.97
N ASP A 10 7.54 11.32 -5.89
CA ASP A 10 8.65 12.25 -6.15
C ASP A 10 8.72 12.56 -7.66
N PRO A 11 8.57 13.83 -8.08
CA PRO A 11 8.57 14.21 -9.50
C PRO A 11 9.93 14.02 -10.20
N ALA A 12 11.01 13.85 -9.45
CA ALA A 12 12.35 13.52 -9.97
C ALA A 12 12.59 12.00 -10.06
N GLY A 13 11.70 11.17 -9.50
CA GLY A 13 11.81 9.70 -9.52
C GLY A 13 11.07 9.05 -10.69
N ILE A 14 10.95 7.71 -10.63
CA ILE A 14 10.25 6.94 -11.66
C ILE A 14 8.71 7.03 -11.59
N GLY A 15 8.14 7.58 -10.52
CA GLY A 15 6.69 7.65 -10.30
C GLY A 15 5.91 8.18 -11.50
N PRO A 16 6.25 9.36 -12.04
CA PRO A 16 5.62 9.90 -13.24
C PRO A 16 5.70 8.98 -14.47
N GLU A 17 6.84 8.31 -14.72
CA GLU A 17 6.99 7.45 -15.91
C GLU A 17 6.19 6.15 -15.81
N ILE A 18 6.14 5.50 -14.64
CA ILE A 18 5.35 4.29 -14.46
C ILE A 18 3.84 4.59 -14.51
N ILE A 19 3.41 5.76 -14.01
CA ILE A 19 2.02 6.22 -14.14
C ILE A 19 1.65 6.38 -15.62
N ALA A 20 2.49 7.08 -16.39
CA ALA A 20 2.26 7.28 -17.82
C ALA A 20 2.19 5.93 -18.58
N LYS A 21 3.09 4.99 -18.25
CA LYS A 21 3.07 3.63 -18.83
C LYS A 21 1.78 2.88 -18.48
N CYS A 22 1.30 2.94 -17.24
CA CYS A 22 0.04 2.30 -16.86
C CYS A 22 -1.14 2.82 -17.70
N PHE A 23 -1.28 4.15 -17.86
CA PHE A 23 -2.36 4.73 -18.67
C PHE A 23 -2.26 4.34 -20.16
N ARG A 24 -1.04 4.16 -20.69
CA ARG A 24 -0.80 3.69 -22.06
C ARG A 24 -1.10 2.20 -22.21
N ASP A 25 -0.55 1.36 -21.34
CA ASP A 25 -0.43 -0.09 -21.56
C ASP A 25 -1.63 -0.87 -21.03
N VAL A 26 -2.26 -0.39 -19.95
CA VAL A 26 -3.39 -1.05 -19.27
C VAL A 26 -4.56 -0.08 -19.03
N PRO A 27 -5.10 0.60 -20.07
CA PRO A 27 -6.10 1.65 -19.92
C PRO A 27 -7.39 1.19 -19.21
N ASP A 28 -7.77 -0.08 -19.31
CA ASP A 28 -8.95 -0.62 -18.60
C ASP A 28 -8.74 -0.73 -17.09
N VAL A 29 -7.51 -1.00 -16.65
CA VAL A 29 -7.12 -0.98 -15.23
C VAL A 29 -7.10 0.45 -14.71
N MET A 30 -6.73 1.42 -15.56
CA MET A 30 -6.61 2.83 -15.19
C MET A 30 -7.92 3.62 -15.28
N ARG A 31 -9.00 3.03 -15.79
CA ARG A 31 -10.32 3.69 -15.89
C ARG A 31 -10.78 4.25 -14.53
N GLY A 32 -11.24 5.50 -14.47
CA GLY A 32 -11.63 6.13 -13.20
C GLY A 32 -10.47 6.39 -12.22
N CYS A 33 -9.23 6.19 -12.63
CA CYS A 33 -8.07 6.67 -11.89
C CYS A 33 -7.68 8.06 -12.39
N PHE A 34 -7.14 8.90 -11.50
CA PHE A 34 -6.54 10.18 -11.85
C PHE A 34 -5.30 10.46 -11.03
N VAL A 35 -4.42 11.30 -11.55
CA VAL A 35 -3.18 11.65 -10.89
C VAL A 35 -3.36 12.92 -10.07
N VAL A 36 -2.98 12.90 -8.81
CA VAL A 36 -2.79 14.11 -8.00
C VAL A 36 -1.33 14.51 -8.16
N GLY A 37 -1.08 15.64 -8.82
CA GLY A 37 0.27 16.01 -9.24
C GLY A 37 0.32 17.22 -10.15
N ASP A 38 1.41 17.31 -10.91
CA ASP A 38 1.75 18.44 -11.76
C ASP A 38 1.69 18.07 -13.26
N VAL A 39 0.90 18.80 -14.03
CA VAL A 39 0.67 18.57 -15.46
C VAL A 39 1.99 18.63 -16.27
N PRO A 40 2.86 19.65 -16.13
CA PRO A 40 4.20 19.64 -16.73
C PRO A 40 5.01 18.39 -16.41
N THR A 41 5.02 17.92 -15.16
CA THR A 41 5.71 16.70 -14.74
C THR A 41 5.18 15.46 -15.46
N LEU A 42 3.86 15.28 -15.51
CA LEU A 42 3.24 14.14 -16.19
C LEU A 42 3.37 14.24 -17.72
N ARG A 43 3.37 15.44 -18.30
CA ARG A 43 3.66 15.65 -19.73
C ARG A 43 5.08 15.25 -20.08
N ARG A 44 6.06 15.64 -19.27
CA ARG A 44 7.46 15.22 -19.45
C ARG A 44 7.60 13.71 -19.41
N ALA A 45 6.91 13.04 -18.48
CA ALA A 45 6.90 11.58 -18.40
C ALA A 45 6.23 10.92 -19.62
N ALA A 46 5.10 11.45 -20.09
CA ALA A 46 4.42 10.98 -21.30
C ALA A 46 5.30 11.10 -22.55
N GLN A 47 6.12 12.15 -22.66
CA GLN A 47 7.07 12.35 -23.76
C GLN A 47 8.16 11.27 -23.81
N LEU A 48 8.54 10.65 -22.69
CA LEU A 48 9.48 9.51 -22.69
C LEU A 48 8.93 8.28 -23.43
N LEU A 49 7.60 8.21 -23.58
CA LEU A 49 6.90 7.11 -24.22
C LEU A 49 6.62 7.39 -25.70
N ALA A 50 6.89 8.60 -26.18
CA ALA A 50 6.75 8.96 -27.57
C ALA A 50 7.80 8.23 -28.41
N GLY A 51 7.40 7.77 -29.59
CA GLY A 51 8.28 7.07 -30.51
C GLY A 51 7.73 7.08 -31.93
N PRO A 52 8.57 6.82 -32.95
CA PRO A 52 8.12 6.82 -34.34
C PRO A 52 6.93 5.87 -34.55
N GLY A 53 5.80 6.43 -35.00
CA GLY A 53 4.57 5.67 -35.26
C GLY A 53 3.73 5.31 -34.02
N ALA A 54 4.15 5.71 -32.81
CA ALA A 54 3.33 5.57 -31.61
C ALA A 54 2.45 6.82 -31.44
N PRO A 55 1.15 6.67 -31.10
CA PRO A 55 0.31 7.82 -30.78
C PRO A 55 0.81 8.49 -29.50
N ASP A 56 0.75 9.82 -29.46
CA ASP A 56 1.03 10.59 -28.24
C ASP A 56 0.08 10.17 -27.11
N LEU A 57 0.57 10.20 -25.87
CA LEU A 57 -0.24 9.98 -24.67
C LEU A 57 -0.73 11.34 -24.14
N PRO A 58 -2.01 11.71 -24.31
CA PRO A 58 -2.51 13.01 -23.88
C PRO A 58 -2.54 13.11 -22.35
N VAL A 59 -2.12 14.26 -21.84
CA VAL A 59 -2.23 14.63 -20.41
C VAL A 59 -3.28 15.74 -20.29
N ALA A 60 -4.38 15.43 -19.60
CA ALA A 60 -5.52 16.31 -19.44
C ALA A 60 -5.61 16.82 -18.00
N ARG A 61 -5.79 18.12 -17.82
CA ARG A 61 -6.04 18.70 -16.50
C ARG A 61 -7.51 18.45 -16.12
N LEU A 62 -7.71 18.03 -14.87
CA LEU A 62 -9.02 17.99 -14.23
C LEU A 62 -9.22 19.22 -13.35
N ASP A 63 -10.48 19.64 -13.24
CA ASP A 63 -10.94 20.61 -12.26
C ASP A 63 -11.45 19.92 -10.99
N GLU A 64 -12.04 18.72 -11.13
CA GLU A 64 -12.55 17.94 -10.02
C GLU A 64 -12.36 16.42 -10.21
N PRO A 65 -12.28 15.63 -9.12
CA PRO A 65 -12.06 14.19 -9.21
C PRO A 65 -13.09 13.44 -10.04
N ALA A 66 -14.36 13.84 -10.02
CA ALA A 66 -15.46 13.12 -10.68
C ALA A 66 -15.29 13.05 -12.22
N GLN A 67 -14.55 13.99 -12.82
CA GLN A 67 -14.27 14.00 -14.25
C GLN A 67 -13.45 12.78 -14.70
N ALA A 68 -12.67 12.17 -13.80
CA ALA A 68 -11.84 10.99 -14.09
C ALA A 68 -12.66 9.80 -14.63
N LEU A 69 -13.94 9.68 -14.23
CA LEU A 69 -14.84 8.61 -14.66
C LEU A 69 -15.21 8.66 -16.14
N HIS A 70 -15.05 9.83 -16.77
CA HIS A 70 -15.49 10.11 -18.14
C HIS A 70 -14.32 10.29 -19.12
N MET A 71 -13.09 10.10 -18.64
CA MET A 71 -11.91 10.27 -19.46
C MET A 71 -11.78 9.16 -20.51
N PRO A 72 -11.35 9.49 -21.74
CA PRO A 72 -11.08 8.48 -22.75
C PRO A 72 -9.94 7.55 -22.31
N PRO A 73 -9.91 6.29 -22.81
CA PRO A 73 -8.80 5.39 -22.57
C PRO A 73 -7.50 6.00 -23.13
N ARG A 74 -6.36 5.63 -22.55
CA ARG A 74 -5.03 6.13 -22.95
C ARG A 74 -4.92 7.66 -22.85
N CYS A 75 -5.47 8.23 -21.79
CA CYS A 75 -5.25 9.63 -21.39
C CYS A 75 -4.85 9.64 -19.91
N VAL A 76 -3.92 10.52 -19.53
CA VAL A 76 -3.52 10.75 -18.13
C VAL A 76 -4.31 11.94 -17.59
N PRO A 77 -5.41 11.74 -16.86
CA PRO A 77 -6.07 12.81 -16.14
C PRO A 77 -5.25 13.22 -14.92
N VAL A 78 -5.04 14.53 -14.76
CA VAL A 78 -4.24 15.11 -13.69
C VAL A 78 -5.04 16.19 -12.98
N LEU A 79 -5.30 15.99 -11.70
CA LEU A 79 -5.74 17.05 -10.81
C LEU A 79 -4.52 17.86 -10.39
N GLN A 80 -4.37 19.04 -11.00
CA GLN A 80 -3.27 19.97 -10.71
C GLN A 80 -3.44 20.55 -9.30
N LEU A 81 -2.48 20.31 -8.42
CA LEU A 81 -2.41 21.07 -7.17
C LEU A 81 -1.83 22.46 -7.42
N ALA A 82 -2.39 23.47 -6.76
CA ALA A 82 -1.79 24.79 -6.73
C ALA A 82 -0.42 24.72 -6.03
N GLU A 83 0.54 25.50 -6.51
CA GLU A 83 1.80 25.78 -5.81
C GLU A 83 2.72 24.57 -5.58
N ILE A 84 2.52 23.44 -6.28
CA ILE A 84 3.54 22.37 -6.30
C ILE A 84 4.59 22.69 -7.39
N PRO A 85 5.88 22.75 -7.05
CA PRO A 85 6.92 23.06 -8.01
C PRO A 85 7.10 21.90 -9.00
N GLY A 86 7.52 22.18 -10.24
CA GLY A 86 7.91 21.17 -11.21
C GLY A 86 8.00 21.67 -12.66
N PRO A 87 8.61 20.88 -13.57
CA PRO A 87 9.21 19.57 -13.30
C PRO A 87 10.66 19.68 -12.78
N GLN A 88 11.02 18.83 -11.82
CA GLN A 88 12.34 18.78 -11.16
C GLN A 88 13.30 17.91 -11.98
N PRO A 89 14.62 18.17 -11.97
CA PRO A 89 15.58 17.33 -12.69
C PRO A 89 15.48 15.85 -12.28
N TRP A 90 15.51 14.94 -13.26
CA TRP A 90 15.46 13.50 -12.99
C TRP A 90 16.62 13.04 -12.09
N GLY A 91 16.32 12.13 -11.16
CA GLY A 91 17.31 11.49 -10.30
C GLY A 91 17.95 12.40 -9.26
N GLN A 92 17.49 13.64 -9.10
CA GLN A 92 18.07 14.62 -8.16
C GLN A 92 17.15 14.84 -6.97
N ILE A 93 17.73 14.65 -5.78
CA ILE A 93 17.07 14.99 -4.51
C ILE A 93 16.89 16.51 -4.45
N SER A 94 15.68 16.96 -4.16
CA SER A 94 15.40 18.38 -3.93
C SER A 94 14.26 18.59 -2.94
N ALA A 95 14.33 19.68 -2.17
CA ALA A 95 13.25 20.11 -1.29
C ALA A 95 11.93 20.34 -2.07
N ALA A 96 12.03 20.88 -3.29
CA ALA A 96 10.90 21.08 -4.18
C ALA A 96 10.19 19.75 -4.52
N ALA A 97 10.95 18.69 -4.81
CA ALA A 97 10.38 17.37 -5.08
C ALA A 97 9.68 16.78 -3.84
N GLY A 98 10.31 16.92 -2.66
CA GLY A 98 9.72 16.50 -1.39
C GLY A 98 8.42 17.24 -1.07
N GLN A 99 8.39 18.56 -1.25
CA GLN A 99 7.21 19.40 -1.06
C GLN A 99 6.07 18.96 -1.99
N ALA A 100 6.36 18.75 -3.28
CA ALA A 100 5.36 18.30 -4.25
C ALA A 100 4.78 16.93 -3.88
N ALA A 101 5.63 15.96 -3.50
CA ALA A 101 5.20 14.63 -3.09
C ALA A 101 4.31 14.68 -1.84
N ALA A 102 4.73 15.41 -0.81
CA ALA A 102 3.98 15.56 0.44
C ALA A 102 2.63 16.25 0.23
N ALA A 103 2.57 17.29 -0.61
CA ALA A 103 1.33 17.97 -0.95
C ALA A 103 0.33 17.04 -1.66
N CYS A 104 0.81 16.21 -2.60
CA CYS A 104 -0.04 15.24 -3.30
C CYS A 104 -0.63 14.19 -2.35
N VAL A 105 0.19 13.64 -1.44
CA VAL A 105 -0.26 12.67 -0.44
C VAL A 105 -1.25 13.30 0.54
N THR A 106 -0.97 14.51 1.00
CA THR A 106 -1.83 15.27 1.92
C THR A 106 -3.20 15.52 1.30
N TRP A 107 -3.23 16.02 0.06
CA TRP A 107 -4.49 16.25 -0.66
C TRP A 107 -5.28 14.96 -0.83
N ALA A 108 -4.62 13.87 -1.25
CA ALA A 108 -5.28 12.59 -1.48
C ALA A 108 -5.86 12.01 -0.18
N ALA A 109 -5.11 12.10 0.92
CA ALA A 109 -5.56 11.71 2.25
C ALA A 109 -6.84 12.46 2.64
N GLN A 110 -6.81 13.78 2.57
CA GLN A 110 -7.95 14.64 2.92
C GLN A 110 -9.16 14.38 2.02
N ALA A 111 -8.95 14.13 0.72
CA ALA A 111 -10.01 13.77 -0.21
C ALA A 111 -10.65 12.41 0.14
N ALA A 112 -9.85 11.40 0.47
CA ALA A 112 -10.33 10.08 0.85
C ALA A 112 -11.09 10.11 2.18
N LEU A 113 -10.55 10.80 3.19
CA LEU A 113 -11.17 10.97 4.50
C LEU A 113 -12.52 11.72 4.40
N ALA A 114 -12.62 12.66 3.46
CA ALA A 114 -13.87 13.36 3.17
C ALA A 114 -14.83 12.59 2.24
N GLY A 115 -14.51 11.35 1.85
CA GLY A 115 -15.34 10.53 0.94
C GLY A 115 -15.44 11.04 -0.49
N ARG A 116 -14.51 11.91 -0.93
CA ARG A 116 -14.48 12.47 -2.30
C ARG A 116 -13.81 11.55 -3.32
N ILE A 117 -13.05 10.57 -2.84
CA ILE A 117 -12.43 9.50 -3.62
C ILE A 117 -12.54 8.19 -2.85
N ASP A 118 -12.48 7.07 -3.58
CA ASP A 118 -12.69 5.74 -3.01
C ASP A 118 -11.39 5.10 -2.49
N ALA A 119 -10.23 5.43 -3.09
CA ALA A 119 -8.94 4.90 -2.68
C ALA A 119 -7.77 5.78 -3.14
N ILE A 120 -6.62 5.56 -2.50
CA ILE A 120 -5.34 6.20 -2.81
C ILE A 120 -4.35 5.12 -3.28
N VAL A 121 -3.69 5.34 -4.40
CA VAL A 121 -2.52 4.59 -4.83
C VAL A 121 -1.33 5.54 -4.82
N THR A 122 -0.29 5.23 -4.06
CA THR A 122 0.83 6.17 -3.96
C THR A 122 2.01 5.72 -4.80
N ALA A 123 2.44 6.52 -5.78
CA ALA A 123 3.74 6.31 -6.42
C ALA A 123 4.90 6.63 -5.44
N PRO A 124 6.11 6.10 -5.67
CA PRO A 124 7.21 6.22 -4.71
C PRO A 124 7.63 7.68 -4.43
N LEU A 125 8.02 7.96 -3.18
CA LEU A 125 8.62 9.23 -2.75
C LEU A 125 9.98 9.00 -2.09
N HIS A 126 10.80 10.06 -1.96
CA HIS A 126 12.14 9.97 -1.39
C HIS A 126 12.23 10.60 0.00
N LYS A 127 12.73 9.84 0.99
CA LYS A 127 12.79 10.30 2.39
C LYS A 127 13.68 11.53 2.59
N GLU A 128 14.84 11.58 1.92
CA GLU A 128 15.74 12.73 2.02
C GLU A 128 15.16 13.98 1.34
N ALA A 129 14.34 13.79 0.29
CA ALA A 129 13.64 14.91 -0.35
C ALA A 129 12.56 15.49 0.57
N LEU A 130 11.79 14.62 1.25
CA LEU A 130 10.84 15.03 2.29
C LEU A 130 11.53 15.80 3.42
N SER A 131 12.64 15.27 3.93
CA SER A 131 13.43 15.92 4.99
C SER A 131 13.96 17.28 4.53
N ALA A 132 14.51 17.38 3.32
CA ALA A 132 14.97 18.64 2.74
C ALA A 132 13.84 19.67 2.56
N ALA A 133 12.60 19.21 2.38
CA ALA A 133 11.40 20.05 2.31
C ALA A 133 10.86 20.48 3.69
N GLY A 134 11.48 20.03 4.79
CA GLY A 134 11.01 20.29 6.15
C GLY A 134 9.74 19.51 6.51
N VAL A 135 9.45 18.41 5.81
CA VAL A 135 8.30 17.56 6.12
C VAL A 135 8.63 16.71 7.34
N GLU A 136 7.79 16.80 8.37
CA GLU A 136 7.99 16.13 9.67
C GLU A 136 7.95 14.60 9.58
N PHE A 137 7.26 14.07 8.57
CA PHE A 137 7.02 12.64 8.44
C PHE A 137 8.02 11.98 7.47
N PRO A 138 8.62 10.84 7.84
CA PRO A 138 9.67 10.19 7.05
C PRO A 138 9.15 9.43 5.81
N GLY A 139 7.83 9.29 5.66
CA GLY A 139 7.25 8.45 4.61
C GLY A 139 5.74 8.56 4.48
N HIS A 140 5.20 7.77 3.55
CA HIS A 140 3.77 7.72 3.24
C HIS A 140 2.93 7.32 4.45
N THR A 141 3.32 6.25 5.15
CA THR A 141 2.52 5.64 6.21
C THR A 141 2.30 6.65 7.34
N GLU A 142 3.37 7.29 7.80
CA GLU A 142 3.35 8.24 8.91
C GLU A 142 2.59 9.52 8.51
N LEU A 143 2.79 10.01 7.28
CA LEU A 143 2.06 11.18 6.78
C LEU A 143 0.55 10.91 6.69
N LEU A 144 0.16 9.74 6.17
CA LEU A 144 -1.26 9.35 6.06
C LEU A 144 -1.89 9.12 7.44
N GLN A 145 -1.15 8.52 8.36
CA GLN A 145 -1.58 8.32 9.74
C GLN A 145 -1.84 9.65 10.44
N ALA A 146 -0.96 10.64 10.26
CA ALA A 146 -1.14 11.99 10.81
C ALA A 146 -2.38 12.69 10.25
N GLN A 147 -2.62 12.60 8.94
CA GLN A 147 -3.83 13.18 8.34
C GLN A 147 -5.11 12.49 8.86
N ALA A 148 -5.08 11.16 9.02
CA ALA A 148 -6.21 10.42 9.56
C ALA A 148 -6.49 10.74 11.04
N ALA A 149 -5.45 10.81 11.87
CA ALA A 149 -5.55 11.15 13.28
C ALA A 149 -6.11 12.58 13.46
N ALA A 150 -5.57 13.55 12.70
CA ALA A 150 -6.07 14.92 12.70
C ALA A 150 -7.55 15.01 12.27
N HIS A 151 -7.95 14.25 11.24
CA HIS A 151 -9.35 14.22 10.80
C HIS A 151 -10.28 13.60 11.84
N ALA A 152 -9.84 12.57 12.57
CA ALA A 152 -10.62 11.93 13.62
C ALA A 152 -10.59 12.70 14.96
N GLY A 153 -9.70 13.69 15.12
CA GLY A 153 -9.53 14.44 16.37
C GLY A 153 -8.89 13.64 17.50
N VAL A 154 -7.99 12.70 17.17
CA VAL A 154 -7.33 11.79 18.12
C VAL A 154 -5.80 11.90 18.04
N GLY A 155 -5.09 11.38 19.05
CA GLY A 155 -3.64 11.27 19.03
C GLY A 155 -3.12 10.30 17.96
N LEU A 156 -1.85 10.45 17.56
CA LEU A 156 -1.18 9.53 16.60
C LEU A 156 -1.13 8.08 17.13
N ASP A 157 -0.92 7.93 18.43
CA ASP A 157 -0.91 6.67 19.18
C ASP A 157 -2.27 5.96 19.19
N GLU A 158 -3.35 6.73 19.06
CA GLU A 158 -4.73 6.24 18.94
C GLU A 158 -5.12 5.85 17.50
N MET A 159 -4.23 6.07 16.52
CA MET A 159 -4.41 5.70 15.11
C MET A 159 -3.42 4.61 14.67
N PRO A 160 -3.39 3.43 15.31
CA PRO A 160 -2.41 2.39 14.96
C PRO A 160 -2.64 1.85 13.56
N VAL A 161 -1.55 1.65 12.83
CA VAL A 161 -1.56 1.07 11.48
C VAL A 161 -0.87 -0.28 11.44
N ARG A 162 -1.21 -1.09 10.44
CA ARG A 162 -0.51 -2.35 10.13
C ARG A 162 -0.21 -2.45 8.64
N MET A 163 1.00 -2.91 8.35
CA MET A 163 1.39 -3.24 6.98
C MET A 163 0.76 -4.58 6.62
N MET A 164 0.10 -4.62 5.47
CA MET A 164 -0.28 -5.85 4.79
C MET A 164 0.47 -5.91 3.46
N LEU A 165 1.12 -7.04 3.17
CA LEU A 165 1.58 -7.34 1.82
C LEU A 165 0.57 -8.29 1.18
N ALA A 166 0.09 -7.94 -0.01
CA ALA A 166 -0.97 -8.68 -0.69
C ALA A 166 -0.64 -8.93 -2.16
N SER A 167 -1.03 -10.10 -2.63
CA SER A 167 -1.15 -10.48 -4.04
C SER A 167 -2.51 -11.14 -4.28
N ASP A 168 -2.78 -11.54 -5.51
CA ASP A 168 -3.97 -12.35 -5.84
C ASP A 168 -3.98 -13.71 -5.12
N GLU A 169 -2.81 -14.22 -4.76
CA GLU A 169 -2.66 -15.56 -4.17
C GLU A 169 -2.61 -15.54 -2.64
N LEU A 170 -2.06 -14.49 -2.02
CA LEU A 170 -1.79 -14.48 -0.59
C LEU A 170 -1.83 -13.05 -0.01
N ARG A 171 -2.38 -12.92 1.20
CA ARG A 171 -2.33 -11.69 2.00
C ARG A 171 -1.69 -11.97 3.35
N THR A 172 -0.67 -11.20 3.71
CA THR A 172 0.02 -11.30 5.00
C THR A 172 -0.01 -9.95 5.73
N VAL A 173 -0.41 -9.95 7.00
CA VAL A 173 -0.42 -8.75 7.87
C VAL A 173 0.62 -8.93 8.96
N LEU A 174 1.41 -7.90 9.23
CA LEU A 174 2.61 -8.02 10.05
C LEU A 174 2.41 -7.40 11.44
N VAL A 175 2.71 -8.15 12.50
CA VAL A 175 2.73 -7.62 13.88
C VAL A 175 3.87 -6.62 14.05
N SER A 176 5.04 -6.92 13.47
CA SER A 176 6.22 -6.04 13.45
C SER A 176 6.81 -5.91 12.04
N ILE A 177 7.43 -4.76 11.75
CA ILE A 177 7.97 -4.41 10.43
C ILE A 177 9.50 -4.19 10.47
N HIS A 178 9.99 -3.00 10.11
CA HIS A 178 11.41 -2.69 9.99
C HIS A 178 12.11 -2.54 11.36
N MET A 179 12.52 -3.67 11.95
CA MET A 179 13.34 -3.72 13.16
C MET A 179 14.25 -4.96 13.14
N SER A 180 15.19 -5.06 14.10
CA SER A 180 16.05 -6.25 14.20
C SER A 180 15.21 -7.48 14.57
N LEU A 181 15.63 -8.68 14.15
CA LEU A 181 14.88 -9.91 14.47
C LEU A 181 14.71 -10.11 15.99
N ARG A 182 15.70 -9.71 16.79
CA ARG A 182 15.62 -9.74 18.26
C ARG A 182 14.52 -8.82 18.79
N ASP A 183 14.42 -7.61 18.27
CA ASP A 183 13.38 -6.66 18.68
C ASP A 183 12.01 -7.11 18.16
N ALA A 184 11.96 -7.72 16.97
CA ALA A 184 10.74 -8.28 16.41
C ALA A 184 10.17 -9.41 17.28
N ILE A 185 11.02 -10.28 17.83
CA ILE A 185 10.64 -11.30 18.82
C ILE A 185 10.07 -10.62 20.07
N ALA A 186 10.76 -9.63 20.62
CA ALA A 186 10.31 -8.90 21.81
C ALA A 186 9.00 -8.11 21.58
N ALA A 187 8.73 -7.67 20.34
CA ALA A 187 7.53 -6.95 19.97
C ALA A 187 6.28 -7.84 19.88
N VAL A 188 6.42 -9.17 19.93
CA VAL A 188 5.29 -10.10 20.01
C VAL A 188 4.75 -10.09 21.45
N THR A 189 3.74 -9.25 21.66
CA THR A 189 3.05 -9.08 22.94
C THR A 189 1.57 -9.36 22.75
N TYR A 190 0.85 -9.59 23.85
CA TYR A 190 -0.58 -9.89 23.79
C TYR A 190 -1.33 -8.75 23.07
N ASP A 191 -1.03 -7.50 23.47
CA ASP A 191 -1.65 -6.31 22.91
C ASP A 191 -1.27 -6.08 21.44
N SER A 192 -0.01 -6.31 21.06
CA SER A 192 0.40 -6.10 19.67
C SER A 192 -0.26 -7.11 18.72
N VAL A 193 -0.41 -8.36 19.13
CA VAL A 193 -1.12 -9.41 18.35
C VAL A 193 -2.62 -9.10 18.29
N LEU A 194 -3.26 -8.81 19.43
CA LEU A 194 -4.70 -8.53 19.47
C LEU A 194 -5.06 -7.25 18.70
N GLN A 195 -4.25 -6.20 18.80
CA GLN A 195 -4.44 -4.98 18.00
C GLN A 195 -4.29 -5.27 16.50
N THR A 196 -3.34 -6.13 16.10
CA THR A 196 -3.16 -6.54 14.70
C THR A 196 -4.38 -7.29 14.19
N LEU A 197 -4.96 -8.19 15.00
CA LEU A 197 -6.18 -8.93 14.66
C LEU A 197 -7.39 -7.99 14.48
N ARG A 198 -7.60 -7.05 15.42
CA ARG A 198 -8.67 -6.05 15.34
C ARG A 198 -8.56 -5.19 14.08
N ILE A 199 -7.37 -4.68 13.78
CA ILE A 199 -7.11 -3.87 12.59
C ILE A 199 -7.36 -4.69 11.31
N THR A 200 -6.91 -5.95 11.29
CA THR A 200 -7.07 -6.83 10.14
C THR A 200 -8.54 -7.17 9.89
N ASP A 201 -9.29 -7.57 10.93
CA ASP A 201 -10.71 -7.89 10.82
C ASP A 201 -11.49 -6.67 10.30
N ALA A 202 -11.30 -5.50 10.93
CA ALA A 202 -12.00 -4.28 10.55
C ALA A 202 -11.73 -3.87 9.09
N ALA A 203 -10.47 -3.97 8.63
CA ALA A 203 -10.10 -3.60 7.27
C ALA A 203 -10.66 -4.58 6.23
N LEU A 204 -10.48 -5.89 6.45
CA LEU A 204 -10.90 -6.90 5.47
C LEU A 204 -12.42 -7.11 5.47
N ARG A 205 -13.10 -6.96 6.61
CA ARG A 205 -14.56 -7.05 6.69
C ARG A 205 -15.25 -6.03 5.79
N ARG A 206 -14.71 -4.80 5.73
CA ARG A 206 -15.20 -3.73 4.86
C ARG A 206 -15.11 -4.10 3.37
N SER A 207 -13.96 -4.64 2.96
CA SER A 207 -13.71 -5.02 1.56
C SER A 207 -14.46 -6.30 1.17
N LEU A 208 -14.54 -7.29 2.05
CA LEU A 208 -15.15 -8.59 1.75
C LEU A 208 -16.68 -8.60 1.91
N GLY A 209 -17.25 -7.64 2.64
CA GLY A 209 -18.68 -7.63 2.98
C GLY A 209 -19.11 -8.77 3.92
N ARG A 210 -18.15 -9.50 4.49
CA ARG A 210 -18.35 -10.62 5.42
C ARG A 210 -17.20 -10.69 6.43
N ARG A 211 -17.32 -11.54 7.45
CA ARG A 211 -16.22 -11.83 8.38
C ARG A 211 -15.04 -12.45 7.59
N PRO A 212 -13.81 -11.91 7.72
CA PRO A 212 -12.61 -12.51 7.13
C PRO A 212 -12.19 -13.75 7.93
N ARG A 213 -11.79 -14.81 7.23
CA ARG A 213 -11.16 -16.00 7.81
C ARG A 213 -9.67 -15.69 7.99
N MET A 214 -9.23 -15.45 9.22
CA MET A 214 -7.85 -15.09 9.52
C MET A 214 -7.09 -16.28 10.10
N ALA A 215 -5.83 -16.43 9.73
CA ALA A 215 -4.90 -17.33 10.41
C ALA A 215 -3.81 -16.53 11.14
N VAL A 216 -3.32 -17.05 12.26
CA VAL A 216 -2.18 -16.49 12.99
C VAL A 216 -1.04 -17.49 12.94
N ALA A 217 0.11 -17.08 12.38
CA ALA A 217 1.33 -17.88 12.43
C ALA A 217 1.88 -17.92 13.85
N GLY A 218 2.49 -19.04 14.25
CA GLY A 218 3.37 -19.07 15.43
C GLY A 218 4.58 -18.14 15.25
N LEU A 219 5.22 -17.78 16.35
CA LEU A 219 6.55 -17.16 16.32
C LEU A 219 7.63 -18.22 16.07
N ASN A 220 7.51 -19.35 16.78
CA ASN A 220 8.48 -20.43 16.83
C ASN A 220 8.19 -21.50 15.75
N PRO A 221 9.19 -22.31 15.39
CA PRO A 221 8.99 -23.52 14.60
C PRO A 221 7.86 -24.37 15.18
N HIS A 222 7.01 -24.92 14.30
CA HIS A 222 5.86 -25.74 14.67
C HIS A 222 4.90 -25.08 15.68
N ALA A 223 4.87 -23.74 15.72
CA ALA A 223 4.12 -22.98 16.72
C ALA A 223 4.46 -23.42 18.17
N GLY A 224 5.75 -23.60 18.44
CA GLY A 224 6.29 -23.87 19.78
C GLY A 224 6.28 -25.35 20.19
N GLU A 225 5.66 -26.25 19.40
CA GLU A 225 5.60 -27.70 19.66
C GLU A 225 5.22 -28.03 21.11
N GLY A 226 4.07 -27.51 21.56
CA GLY A 226 3.58 -27.70 22.93
C GLY A 226 4.45 -27.09 24.04
N GLY A 227 5.34 -26.16 23.69
CA GLY A 227 6.27 -25.50 24.60
C GLY A 227 7.72 -25.94 24.47
N LEU A 228 8.01 -26.95 23.63
CA LEU A 228 9.36 -27.48 23.44
C LEU A 228 10.29 -26.51 22.70
N PHE A 229 9.77 -25.70 21.78
CA PHE A 229 10.55 -24.78 20.94
C PHE A 229 10.35 -23.30 21.29
N GLY A 230 9.77 -23.02 22.46
CA GLY A 230 9.40 -21.67 22.90
C GLY A 230 8.00 -21.66 23.52
N ARG A 231 7.67 -20.59 24.24
CA ARG A 231 6.42 -20.49 25.02
C ARG A 231 5.56 -19.28 24.64
N GLU A 232 6.03 -18.45 23.72
CA GLU A 232 5.34 -17.27 23.21
C GLU A 232 3.97 -17.62 22.63
N GLU A 233 3.82 -18.79 22.00
CA GLU A 233 2.51 -19.28 21.56
C GLU A 233 1.53 -19.50 22.71
N ILE A 234 1.99 -20.11 23.80
CA ILE A 234 1.16 -20.47 24.96
C ILE A 234 0.83 -19.22 25.78
N GLU A 235 1.82 -18.37 26.00
CA GLU A 235 1.75 -17.26 26.96
C GLU A 235 1.23 -15.97 26.34
N VAL A 236 1.38 -15.80 25.02
CA VAL A 236 1.08 -14.53 24.32
C VAL A 236 0.10 -14.73 23.18
N ILE A 237 0.44 -15.56 22.19
CA ILE A 237 -0.29 -15.59 20.91
C ILE A 237 -1.65 -16.29 21.05
N ALA A 238 -1.70 -17.48 21.67
CA ALA A 238 -2.95 -18.21 21.86
C ALA A 238 -3.96 -17.45 22.75
N PRO A 239 -3.54 -16.79 23.86
CA PRO A 239 -4.42 -15.89 24.59
C PRO A 239 -4.99 -14.74 23.73
N ALA A 240 -4.17 -14.10 22.89
CA ALA A 240 -4.64 -13.04 22.00
C ALA A 240 -5.63 -13.55 20.94
N VAL A 241 -5.39 -14.73 20.37
CA VAL A 241 -6.32 -15.41 19.45
C VAL A 241 -7.64 -15.74 20.16
N ALA A 242 -7.59 -16.24 21.39
CA ALA A 242 -8.80 -16.55 22.17
C ALA A 242 -9.62 -15.29 22.46
N ALA A 243 -8.97 -14.17 22.80
CA ALA A 243 -9.64 -12.89 22.99
C ALA A 243 -10.28 -12.37 21.70
N ALA A 244 -9.58 -12.43 20.56
CA ALA A 244 -10.15 -12.07 19.26
C ALA A 244 -11.37 -12.94 18.88
N ARG A 245 -11.36 -14.24 19.20
CA ARG A 245 -12.53 -15.12 19.04
C ARG A 245 -13.70 -14.71 19.94
N ALA A 246 -13.42 -14.33 21.18
CA ALA A 246 -14.44 -13.83 22.10
C ALA A 246 -15.06 -12.51 21.61
N GLU A 247 -14.31 -11.69 20.86
CA GLU A 247 -14.80 -10.52 20.13
C GLU A 247 -15.58 -10.87 18.84
N GLY A 248 -15.71 -12.16 18.51
CA GLY A 248 -16.47 -12.65 17.37
C GLY A 248 -15.71 -12.68 16.05
N MET A 249 -14.37 -12.57 16.06
CA MET A 249 -13.55 -12.72 14.86
C MET A 249 -13.41 -14.19 14.47
N ASP A 250 -13.38 -14.46 13.17
CA ASP A 250 -13.11 -15.80 12.62
C ASP A 250 -11.59 -15.98 12.45
N VAL A 251 -10.92 -16.34 13.55
CA VAL A 251 -9.46 -16.46 13.62
C VAL A 251 -9.04 -17.87 14.02
N SER A 252 -8.02 -18.40 13.36
CA SER A 252 -7.39 -19.70 13.65
C SER A 252 -5.91 -19.57 13.98
N GLY A 253 -5.45 -20.24 15.02
CA GLY A 253 -4.03 -20.34 15.37
C GLY A 253 -3.74 -20.33 16.87
N PRO A 254 -2.46 -20.21 17.27
CA PRO A 254 -1.30 -20.13 16.37
C PRO A 254 -1.12 -21.41 15.55
N LEU A 255 -0.70 -21.27 14.29
CA LEU A 255 -0.44 -22.37 13.35
C LEU A 255 1.05 -22.40 12.98
N ALA A 256 1.58 -23.58 12.69
CA ALA A 256 2.96 -23.74 12.24
C ALA A 256 3.27 -22.82 11.04
N PRO A 257 4.27 -21.92 11.12
CA PRO A 257 4.53 -20.91 10.09
C PRO A 257 4.82 -21.48 8.70
N ASP A 258 5.53 -22.60 8.62
CA ASP A 258 5.84 -23.28 7.36
C ASP A 258 4.61 -23.85 6.64
N THR A 259 3.54 -24.14 7.39
CA THR A 259 2.32 -24.77 6.88
C THR A 259 1.22 -23.74 6.60
N VAL A 260 1.09 -22.71 7.44
CA VAL A 260 -0.03 -21.75 7.36
C VAL A 260 -0.05 -20.97 6.04
N PHE A 261 1.09 -20.56 5.50
CA PHE A 261 1.15 -19.84 4.23
C PHE A 261 0.76 -20.73 3.05
N MET A 262 1.13 -22.02 3.07
CA MET A 262 0.71 -22.97 2.03
C MET A 262 -0.81 -23.19 2.04
N ARG A 263 -1.43 -23.19 3.23
CA ARG A 263 -2.89 -23.33 3.39
C ARG A 263 -3.65 -22.06 2.98
N ALA A 264 -3.07 -20.90 3.26
CA ALA A 264 -3.64 -19.61 2.89
C ALA A 264 -3.52 -19.29 1.39
N ARG A 265 -2.52 -19.86 0.70
CA ARG A 265 -2.32 -19.63 -0.73
C ARG A 265 -3.52 -20.08 -1.56
N SER A 266 -4.12 -19.11 -2.25
CA SER A 266 -5.13 -19.30 -3.27
C SER A 266 -4.47 -19.47 -4.64
N THR A 267 -4.91 -20.47 -5.40
CA THR A 267 -4.51 -20.70 -6.79
C THR A 267 -5.76 -20.82 -7.67
N PRO A 268 -5.65 -20.78 -9.00
CA PRO A 268 -6.81 -20.99 -9.89
C PRO A 268 -7.53 -22.33 -9.68
N GLN A 269 -6.85 -23.34 -9.12
CA GLN A 269 -7.39 -24.67 -8.86
C GLN A 269 -7.88 -24.86 -7.43
N ARG A 270 -7.40 -24.04 -6.47
CA ARG A 270 -7.67 -24.23 -5.04
C ARG A 270 -7.77 -22.89 -4.33
N ALA A 271 -8.96 -22.59 -3.81
CA ALA A 271 -9.13 -21.44 -2.93
C ALA A 271 -8.33 -21.64 -1.63
N GLY A 272 -7.72 -20.57 -1.13
CA GLY A 272 -7.06 -20.56 0.16
C GLY A 272 -8.05 -20.77 1.31
N GLU A 273 -7.57 -21.44 2.36
CA GLU A 273 -8.35 -21.67 3.58
C GLU A 273 -8.63 -20.36 4.35
N PHE A 274 -7.73 -19.38 4.21
CA PHE A 274 -7.75 -18.11 4.94
C PHE A 274 -7.72 -16.94 3.95
N ASP A 275 -8.38 -15.85 4.32
CA ASP A 275 -8.37 -14.59 3.55
C ASP A 275 -7.12 -13.74 3.84
N ALA A 276 -6.50 -13.93 5.02
CA ALA A 276 -5.22 -13.34 5.40
C ALA A 276 -4.50 -14.15 6.51
N VAL A 277 -3.17 -14.07 6.52
CA VAL A 277 -2.32 -14.60 7.59
C VAL A 277 -1.68 -13.46 8.37
N VAL A 278 -1.84 -13.44 9.69
CA VAL A 278 -1.09 -12.55 10.59
C VAL A 278 0.25 -13.21 10.90
N ALA A 279 1.33 -12.58 10.45
CA ALA A 279 2.71 -12.99 10.68
C ALA A 279 3.34 -12.14 11.78
N MET A 280 4.19 -12.76 12.60
CA MET A 280 4.79 -12.15 13.79
C MET A 280 5.87 -11.11 13.44
N TYR A 281 6.57 -11.32 12.32
CA TYR A 281 7.65 -10.43 11.87
C TYR A 281 7.73 -10.34 10.35
N HIS A 282 8.44 -9.31 9.89
CA HIS A 282 8.56 -8.93 8.49
C HIS A 282 8.87 -10.11 7.56
N ASP A 283 10.02 -10.76 7.75
CA ASP A 283 10.47 -11.80 6.83
C ASP A 283 9.56 -13.05 6.83
N GLN A 284 8.91 -13.34 7.96
CA GLN A 284 7.93 -14.43 8.06
C GLN A 284 6.77 -14.22 7.07
N GLY A 285 6.29 -12.98 6.94
CA GLY A 285 5.15 -12.64 6.09
C GLY A 285 5.52 -12.25 4.66
N LEU A 286 6.71 -11.67 4.44
CA LEU A 286 7.12 -11.19 3.10
C LEU A 286 7.72 -12.28 2.22
N ILE A 287 8.56 -13.17 2.77
CA ILE A 287 9.15 -14.27 2.01
C ILE A 287 8.08 -15.07 1.24
N PRO A 288 6.98 -15.55 1.86
CA PRO A 288 6.00 -16.35 1.14
C PRO A 288 5.28 -15.55 0.04
N VAL A 289 5.04 -14.25 0.21
CA VAL A 289 4.39 -13.44 -0.83
C VAL A 289 5.34 -13.17 -1.99
N LYS A 290 6.57 -12.72 -1.71
CA LYS A 290 7.57 -12.38 -2.74
C LYS A 290 8.04 -13.61 -3.52
N TYR A 291 8.10 -14.77 -2.88
CA TYR A 291 8.46 -16.03 -3.54
C TYR A 291 7.42 -16.44 -4.61
N LEU A 292 6.16 -16.04 -4.46
CA LEU A 292 5.09 -16.32 -5.44
C LEU A 292 5.10 -15.35 -6.64
N GLY A 293 5.87 -14.26 -6.56
CA GLY A 293 6.01 -13.28 -7.63
C GLY A 293 6.44 -11.94 -7.07
N VAL A 294 7.73 -11.61 -7.24
CA VAL A 294 8.34 -10.38 -6.72
C VAL A 294 7.58 -9.15 -7.21
N ASP A 295 7.17 -9.13 -8.48
CA ASP A 295 6.57 -7.95 -9.13
C ASP A 295 5.07 -7.76 -8.85
N LYS A 296 4.46 -8.65 -8.03
CA LYS A 296 3.03 -8.63 -7.70
C LYS A 296 2.74 -8.26 -6.25
N GLY A 297 3.77 -8.04 -5.44
CA GLY A 297 3.59 -7.67 -4.04
C GLY A 297 3.08 -6.24 -3.90
N VAL A 298 1.86 -6.06 -3.42
CA VAL A 298 1.29 -4.75 -3.14
C VAL A 298 1.31 -4.49 -1.64
N ASN A 299 1.88 -3.35 -1.24
CA ASN A 299 1.83 -2.90 0.14
C ASN A 299 0.51 -2.16 0.38
N VAL A 300 -0.19 -2.53 1.45
CA VAL A 300 -1.46 -1.95 1.89
C VAL A 300 -1.32 -1.48 3.34
N THR A 301 -1.75 -0.25 3.60
CA THR A 301 -1.76 0.30 4.97
C THR A 301 -3.13 0.07 5.60
N LEU A 302 -3.23 -0.85 6.55
CA LEU A 302 -4.44 -1.12 7.34
C LEU A 302 -4.50 -0.22 8.57
N GLY A 303 -5.70 -0.03 9.11
CA GLY A 303 -5.96 0.75 10.34
C GLY A 303 -6.42 2.18 10.07
N LEU A 304 -6.12 2.72 8.88
CA LEU A 304 -6.61 4.03 8.47
C LEU A 304 -8.08 3.96 8.02
N PRO A 305 -8.88 5.02 8.24
CA PRO A 305 -10.24 5.14 7.71
C PRO A 305 -10.25 5.53 6.22
N LEU A 306 -9.31 4.97 5.45
CA LEU A 306 -9.17 5.14 4.00
C LEU A 306 -8.51 3.89 3.41
N VAL A 307 -8.70 3.65 2.11
CA VAL A 307 -7.97 2.60 1.37
C VAL A 307 -6.71 3.22 0.78
N ARG A 308 -5.55 2.67 1.12
CA ARG A 308 -4.28 3.04 0.49
C ARG A 308 -3.45 1.82 0.10
N THR A 309 -3.00 1.79 -1.15
CA THR A 309 -2.05 0.81 -1.68
C THR A 309 -0.81 1.49 -2.24
N SER A 310 0.28 0.74 -2.38
CA SER A 310 1.50 1.22 -3.06
C SER A 310 2.27 0.07 -3.71
N PRO A 311 3.05 0.37 -4.76
CA PRO A 311 4.08 -0.56 -5.22
C PRO A 311 5.11 -0.80 -4.12
N ASP A 312 5.91 -1.86 -4.30
CA ASP A 312 6.93 -2.32 -3.35
C ASP A 312 8.36 -1.82 -3.66
N HIS A 313 8.51 -0.96 -4.68
CA HIS A 313 9.80 -0.37 -5.07
C HIS A 313 9.92 1.12 -4.68
N GLY A 314 11.16 1.63 -4.66
CA GLY A 314 11.49 3.02 -4.36
C GLY A 314 11.42 3.96 -5.58
N THR A 315 12.01 5.15 -5.46
CA THR A 315 12.03 6.18 -6.51
C THR A 315 12.98 5.89 -7.68
N ALA A 316 13.91 4.95 -7.51
CA ALA A 316 14.84 4.47 -8.54
C ALA A 316 15.49 5.62 -9.34
N PHE A 317 16.12 6.57 -8.64
CA PHE A 317 16.72 7.77 -9.21
C PHE A 317 17.78 7.49 -10.27
N ASP A 318 18.47 6.35 -10.20
CA ASP A 318 19.46 5.88 -11.15
C ASP A 318 18.90 5.60 -12.55
N ILE A 319 17.59 5.28 -12.65
CA ILE A 319 16.90 5.02 -13.92
C ILE A 319 15.80 6.03 -14.26
N ALA A 320 15.55 7.02 -13.39
CA ALA A 320 14.52 8.02 -13.60
C ALA A 320 14.75 8.79 -14.91
N GLY A 321 13.69 8.93 -15.72
CA GLY A 321 13.76 9.61 -17.01
C GLY A 321 14.36 8.79 -18.15
N GLN A 322 14.73 7.53 -17.92
CA GLN A 322 15.26 6.64 -18.96
C GLN A 322 14.18 5.80 -19.65
N GLY A 323 12.93 5.84 -19.17
CA GLY A 323 11.84 5.03 -19.71
C GLY A 323 11.99 3.53 -19.45
N LYS A 324 12.82 3.12 -18.47
CA LYS A 324 13.15 1.72 -18.19
C LYS A 324 12.36 1.10 -17.03
N ALA A 325 11.75 1.88 -16.13
CA ALA A 325 11.09 1.29 -14.97
C ALA A 325 9.85 0.47 -15.37
N ASP A 326 9.64 -0.65 -14.68
CA ASP A 326 8.51 -1.54 -14.89
C ASP A 326 7.25 -1.00 -14.18
N PRO A 327 6.13 -0.77 -14.89
CA PRO A 327 4.87 -0.31 -14.30
C PRO A 327 4.03 -1.41 -13.61
N SER A 328 4.48 -2.66 -13.60
CA SER A 328 3.68 -3.82 -13.15
C SER A 328 3.24 -3.70 -11.68
N SER A 329 4.15 -3.35 -10.77
CA SER A 329 3.84 -3.20 -9.34
C SER A 329 2.80 -2.09 -9.08
N LEU A 330 2.85 -0.98 -9.83
CA LEU A 330 1.83 0.08 -9.76
C LEU A 330 0.47 -0.39 -10.31
N THR A 331 0.48 -1.17 -11.40
CA THR A 331 -0.74 -1.76 -11.97
C THR A 331 -1.44 -2.66 -10.96
N GLU A 332 -0.69 -3.52 -10.28
CA GLU A 332 -1.22 -4.39 -9.21
C GLU A 332 -1.70 -3.57 -8.01
N ALA A 333 -1.02 -2.49 -7.65
CA ALA A 333 -1.48 -1.59 -6.60
C ALA A 333 -2.85 -0.96 -6.92
N VAL A 334 -3.10 -0.57 -8.18
CA VAL A 334 -4.41 -0.07 -8.64
C VAL A 334 -5.49 -1.17 -8.58
N ARG A 335 -5.17 -2.41 -9.01
CA ARG A 335 -6.10 -3.54 -8.91
C ARG A 335 -6.50 -3.82 -7.47
N MET A 336 -5.52 -3.86 -6.57
CA MET A 336 -5.75 -4.08 -5.14
C MET A 336 -6.57 -2.94 -4.53
N ALA A 337 -6.29 -1.68 -4.88
CA ALA A 337 -7.07 -0.54 -4.42
C ALA A 337 -8.54 -0.64 -4.82
N ARG A 338 -8.83 -1.04 -6.06
CA ARG A 338 -10.20 -1.30 -6.54
C ARG A 338 -10.89 -2.39 -5.73
N LEU A 339 -10.20 -3.51 -5.49
CA LEU A 339 -10.76 -4.63 -4.71
C LEU A 339 -11.09 -4.22 -3.26
N LEU A 340 -10.22 -3.42 -2.64
CA LEU A 340 -10.36 -2.99 -1.26
C LEU A 340 -11.40 -1.88 -1.07
N ALA A 341 -11.63 -1.06 -2.11
CA ALA A 341 -12.60 0.02 -2.09
C ALA A 341 -14.08 -0.45 -2.19
N GLY A 342 -14.33 -1.74 -2.43
CA GLY A 342 -15.67 -2.33 -2.61
C GLY A 342 -16.34 -1.91 -3.91
#